data_AF-A0A9P1FDS0-F1
#
_entry.id   AF-A0A9P1FDS0-F1
#
_cell.length_a   1.000
_cell.length_b   1.000
_cell.length_c   1.000
_cell.angle_alpha   90.00
_cell.angle_beta   90.00
_cell.angle_gamma   90.00
#
_symmetry.space_group_name_H-M   'P 1'
#
loop_
_entity.id
_entity.type
_entity.pdbx_description
1 polymer ?
#
loop_
_entity_poly.entity_id
_entity_poly.type
_entity_poly.pdbx_seq_one_letter_code
_entity_poly.pdbx_strand_id
1 'polypeptide(L)'
;MDREEMRQQGMRPKMPAYDETPLCSVGKVVRVTLPSGQLRRAMVECVEENEDTVDVAYIDAAEKDQSDATVPTSWLRPLEPGELIFLEPNAFANRLEGATNAKEVGNVLFKLGDVEAAADLYGRALEALERAPCARNTWILANRHGMLLPGKVVLVDDSGKANVELRSEKSVEVVRGIPQNALIGVQLEHLLLQGSLHLNRSRALTQMGQQQEAAQDLSVVIALWAAYSASGSSMQTECKEQLIKAYYLRAKTRISRQRPEPARADIRSAWAVGPSTATAALLRQAERDVEIMEKEKVRSNKKLAKEIAKLADVAMSGKGTVQRAVSDCARCIPKISKVQVG
;
A
#
# COMPACT_ATOMS: atom_id res chain seq x y z
N MET A 1 -35.88 -31.51 -5.50
CA MET A 1 -36.53 -30.29 -5.02
C MET A 1 -36.30 -29.25 -6.10
N ASP A 2 -37.38 -28.75 -6.71
CA ASP A 2 -37.31 -27.81 -7.82
C ASP A 2 -36.80 -26.43 -7.34
N ARG A 3 -36.18 -25.63 -8.23
CA ARG A 3 -35.76 -24.25 -7.93
C ARG A 3 -36.91 -23.41 -7.40
N GLU A 4 -38.13 -23.66 -7.87
CA GLU A 4 -39.34 -22.96 -7.45
C GLU A 4 -39.78 -23.34 -6.02
N GLU A 5 -39.68 -24.62 -5.65
CA GLU A 5 -39.90 -25.08 -4.26
C GLU A 5 -38.86 -24.48 -3.30
N MET A 6 -37.58 -24.41 -3.69
CA MET A 6 -36.54 -23.79 -2.86
C MET A 6 -36.81 -22.30 -2.64
N ARG A 7 -37.25 -21.57 -3.68
CA ARG A 7 -37.64 -20.16 -3.57
C ARG A 7 -38.85 -19.97 -2.65
N GLN A 8 -39.87 -20.82 -2.75
CA GLN A 8 -41.05 -20.79 -1.87
C GLN A 8 -40.69 -21.05 -0.40
N GLN A 9 -39.63 -21.83 -0.14
CA GLN A 9 -39.08 -22.07 1.19
C GLN A 9 -38.08 -21.00 1.67
N GLY A 10 -37.88 -19.92 0.90
CA GLY A 10 -36.91 -18.87 1.21
C GLY A 10 -35.45 -19.30 1.08
N MET A 11 -35.18 -20.50 0.54
CA MET A 11 -33.84 -20.96 0.26
C MET A 11 -33.34 -20.32 -1.03
N ARG A 12 -32.30 -19.49 -0.92
CA ARG A 12 -31.62 -18.95 -2.10
C ARG A 12 -30.92 -20.10 -2.82
N PRO A 13 -31.11 -20.26 -4.14
CA PRO A 13 -30.36 -21.23 -4.92
C PRO A 13 -28.86 -21.02 -4.67
N LYS A 14 -28.12 -22.10 -4.46
CA LYS A 14 -26.65 -22.04 -4.41
C LYS A 14 -26.18 -21.32 -5.67
N MET A 15 -25.36 -20.28 -5.54
CA MET A 15 -24.77 -19.63 -6.72
C MET A 15 -24.07 -20.71 -7.55
N PRO A 16 -24.26 -20.74 -8.88
CA PRO A 16 -23.53 -21.67 -9.74
C PRO A 16 -22.03 -21.45 -9.57
N ALA A 17 -21.23 -22.50 -9.80
CA ALA A 17 -19.78 -22.35 -9.72
C ALA A 17 -19.30 -21.32 -10.74
N TYR A 18 -18.17 -20.67 -10.46
CA TYR A 18 -17.65 -19.60 -11.32
C TYR A 18 -17.52 -20.05 -12.78
N ASP A 19 -17.03 -21.27 -13.01
CA ASP A 19 -16.80 -21.82 -14.35
C ASP A 19 -18.07 -22.30 -15.06
N GLU A 20 -19.21 -22.39 -14.35
CA GLU A 20 -20.50 -22.84 -14.90
C GLU A 20 -21.29 -21.71 -15.57
N THR A 21 -20.87 -20.46 -15.40
CA THR A 21 -21.55 -19.30 -15.98
C THR A 21 -20.73 -18.68 -17.11
N PRO A 22 -21.35 -18.14 -18.18
CA PRO A 22 -20.65 -17.34 -19.19
C PRO A 22 -19.90 -16.16 -18.56
N LEU A 23 -18.80 -15.72 -19.17
CA LEU A 23 -17.98 -14.61 -18.66
C LEU A 23 -18.77 -13.30 -18.54
N CYS A 24 -19.67 -13.04 -19.48
CA CYS A 24 -20.52 -11.85 -19.51
C CYS A 24 -21.77 -11.99 -18.62
N SER A 25 -21.84 -12.91 -17.67
CA SER A 25 -23.05 -13.05 -16.84
C SER A 25 -23.17 -11.88 -15.85
N VAL A 26 -24.33 -11.25 -15.76
CA VAL A 26 -24.61 -10.19 -14.78
C VAL A 26 -24.33 -10.69 -13.34
N GLY A 27 -23.64 -9.87 -12.56
CA GLY A 27 -23.16 -10.17 -11.20
C GLY A 27 -21.86 -10.97 -11.17
N LYS A 28 -21.30 -11.39 -12.32
CA LYS A 28 -20.02 -12.10 -12.35
C LYS A 28 -18.86 -11.12 -12.20
N VAL A 29 -17.94 -11.46 -11.30
CA VAL A 29 -16.67 -10.73 -11.16
C VAL A 29 -15.70 -11.20 -12.24
N VAL A 30 -15.19 -10.26 -13.01
CA VAL A 30 -14.29 -10.48 -14.14
C VAL A 30 -13.10 -9.54 -14.03
N ARG A 31 -12.10 -9.79 -14.86
CA ARG A 31 -10.96 -8.90 -15.05
C ARG A 31 -11.10 -8.17 -16.37
N VAL A 32 -10.86 -6.87 -16.37
CA VAL A 32 -10.97 -6.00 -17.54
C VAL A 32 -9.58 -5.51 -17.92
N THR A 33 -9.22 -5.63 -19.19
CA THR A 33 -8.00 -5.04 -19.73
C THR A 33 -8.27 -3.59 -20.12
N LEU A 34 -7.69 -2.64 -19.38
CA LEU A 34 -7.82 -1.21 -19.66
C LEU A 34 -7.02 -0.82 -20.91
N PRO A 35 -7.33 0.33 -21.56
CA PRO A 35 -6.55 0.85 -22.69
C PRO A 35 -5.06 1.06 -22.37
N SER A 36 -4.73 1.29 -21.09
CA SER A 36 -3.36 1.40 -20.60
C SER A 36 -2.59 0.07 -20.58
N GLY A 37 -3.27 -1.06 -20.84
CA GLY A 37 -2.75 -2.41 -20.67
C GLY A 37 -2.81 -2.93 -19.23
N GLN A 38 -3.29 -2.12 -18.29
CA GLN A 38 -3.50 -2.54 -16.90
C GLN A 38 -4.72 -3.45 -16.79
N LEU A 39 -4.68 -4.34 -15.80
CA LEU A 39 -5.78 -5.24 -15.48
C LEU A 39 -6.48 -4.74 -14.22
N ARG A 40 -7.81 -4.73 -14.20
CA ARG A 40 -8.62 -4.34 -13.03
C ARG A 40 -9.81 -5.28 -12.87
N ARG A 41 -10.22 -5.54 -11.63
CA ARG A 41 -11.42 -6.33 -11.34
C ARG A 41 -12.66 -5.47 -11.52
N ALA A 42 -13.69 -6.05 -12.12
CA ALA A 42 -14.99 -5.41 -12.27
C ALA A 42 -16.11 -6.43 -12.12
N MET A 43 -17.29 -5.97 -11.75
CA MET A 43 -18.51 -6.77 -11.76
C MET A 43 -19.31 -6.42 -13.02
N VAL A 44 -19.77 -7.44 -13.74
CA VAL A 44 -20.65 -7.24 -14.89
C VAL A 44 -22.02 -6.80 -14.40
N GLU A 45 -22.49 -5.63 -14.84
CA GLU A 45 -23.78 -5.08 -14.47
C GLU A 45 -24.85 -5.29 -15.54
N CYS A 46 -24.50 -5.01 -16.79
CA CYS A 46 -25.40 -5.15 -17.94
C CYS A 46 -24.66 -5.69 -19.16
N VAL A 47 -25.37 -6.45 -20.00
CA VAL A 47 -24.85 -6.97 -21.27
C VAL A 47 -25.69 -6.41 -22.39
N GLU A 48 -25.06 -5.69 -23.31
CA GLU A 48 -25.74 -5.14 -24.47
C GLU A 48 -25.69 -6.16 -25.62
N GLU A 49 -26.79 -6.86 -25.87
CA GLU A 49 -26.85 -7.96 -26.85
C GLU A 49 -26.50 -7.54 -28.29
N ASN A 50 -26.64 -6.25 -28.61
CA ASN A 50 -26.47 -5.74 -29.97
C ASN A 50 -25.11 -5.10 -30.25
N GLU A 51 -24.33 -4.75 -29.21
CA GLU A 51 -23.17 -3.85 -29.35
C GLU A 51 -21.82 -4.50 -29.01
N ASP A 52 -21.80 -5.79 -28.62
CA ASP A 52 -20.59 -6.51 -28.18
C ASP A 52 -19.85 -5.80 -27.02
N THR A 53 -20.65 -5.12 -26.20
CA THR A 53 -20.25 -4.30 -25.06
C THR A 53 -20.93 -4.79 -23.79
N VAL A 54 -20.26 -4.54 -22.66
CA VAL A 54 -20.72 -4.91 -21.33
C VAL A 54 -20.48 -3.72 -20.43
N ASP A 55 -21.52 -3.34 -19.68
CA ASP A 55 -21.37 -2.37 -18.60
C ASP A 55 -20.80 -3.09 -17.38
N VAL A 56 -19.72 -2.54 -16.86
CA VAL A 56 -19.02 -3.08 -15.70
C VAL A 56 -18.84 -2.00 -14.64
N ALA A 57 -19.01 -2.39 -13.38
CA ALA A 57 -18.64 -1.57 -12.23
C ALA A 57 -17.29 -2.05 -11.69
N TYR A 58 -16.27 -1.17 -11.70
CA TYR A 58 -14.96 -1.52 -11.15
C TYR A 58 -15.03 -1.72 -9.64
N ILE A 59 -14.44 -2.82 -9.17
CA ILE A 59 -14.39 -3.15 -7.74
C ILE A 59 -13.16 -2.48 -7.15
N ASP A 60 -13.30 -1.20 -6.80
CA ASP A 60 -12.25 -0.46 -6.12
C ASP A 60 -12.19 -0.76 -4.63
N ALA A 61 -10.96 -0.93 -4.12
CA ALA A 61 -10.71 -1.06 -2.70
C ALA A 61 -10.89 0.26 -1.92
N ALA A 62 -10.93 1.40 -2.61
CA ALA A 62 -11.16 2.72 -2.02
C ALA A 62 -12.35 3.36 -2.72
N GLU A 63 -13.50 3.36 -2.04
CA GLU A 63 -14.86 3.77 -2.48
C GLU A 63 -15.01 5.14 -3.17
N LYS A 64 -13.93 5.86 -3.48
CA LYS A 64 -14.01 7.25 -3.94
C LYS A 64 -14.43 7.41 -5.39
N ASP A 65 -14.29 6.40 -6.24
CA ASP A 65 -14.71 6.46 -7.64
C ASP A 65 -15.20 5.08 -8.13
N GLN A 66 -16.36 4.63 -7.62
CA GLN A 66 -17.14 3.60 -8.32
C GLN A 66 -17.44 4.15 -9.72
N SER A 67 -16.61 3.73 -10.66
CA SER A 67 -16.65 4.17 -12.05
C SER A 67 -17.28 3.03 -12.82
N ASP A 68 -18.51 3.25 -13.24
CA ASP A 68 -19.14 2.38 -14.22
C ASP A 68 -18.50 2.68 -15.58
N ALA A 69 -18.30 1.64 -16.38
CA ALA A 69 -17.75 1.76 -17.71
C ALA A 69 -18.36 0.74 -18.65
N THR A 70 -18.68 1.18 -19.86
CA THR A 70 -19.01 0.30 -20.98
C THR A 70 -17.71 -0.15 -21.64
N VAL A 71 -17.46 -1.46 -21.66
CA VAL A 71 -16.23 -2.04 -22.22
C VAL A 71 -16.54 -3.13 -23.26
N PRO A 72 -15.70 -3.32 -24.28
CA PRO A 72 -15.85 -4.44 -25.21
C PRO A 72 -15.77 -5.79 -24.48
N THR A 73 -16.59 -6.76 -24.89
CA THR A 73 -16.55 -8.14 -24.33
C THR A 73 -15.14 -8.77 -24.45
N SER A 74 -14.43 -8.45 -25.53
CA SER A 74 -13.05 -8.91 -25.80
C SER A 74 -12.02 -8.43 -24.78
N TRP A 75 -12.33 -7.43 -23.95
CA TRP A 75 -11.45 -6.96 -22.88
C TRP A 75 -11.64 -7.73 -21.58
N LEU A 76 -12.74 -8.49 -21.46
CA LEU A 76 -13.03 -9.30 -20.30
C LEU A 76 -12.13 -10.55 -20.28
N ARG A 77 -11.66 -10.89 -19.09
CA ARG A 77 -10.89 -12.10 -18.78
C ARG A 77 -11.46 -12.75 -17.52
N PRO A 78 -11.40 -14.08 -17.41
CA PRO A 78 -11.75 -14.75 -16.17
C PRO A 78 -10.77 -14.36 -15.05
N LEU A 79 -11.21 -14.53 -13.81
CA LEU A 79 -10.31 -14.50 -12.66
C LEU A 79 -9.35 -15.70 -12.70
N GLU A 80 -8.18 -15.56 -12.07
CA GLU A 80 -7.26 -16.68 -11.93
C GLU A 80 -7.88 -17.72 -10.98
N PRO A 81 -7.72 -19.04 -11.23
CA PRO A 81 -8.34 -20.08 -10.42
C PRO A 81 -8.03 -19.97 -8.91
N GLY A 82 -6.81 -19.54 -8.57
CA GLY A 82 -6.41 -19.32 -7.18
C GLY A 82 -7.11 -18.15 -6.48
N GLU A 83 -7.60 -17.16 -7.25
CA GLU A 83 -8.35 -16.02 -6.70
C GLU A 83 -9.73 -16.43 -6.21
N LEU A 84 -10.36 -17.42 -6.84
CA LEU A 84 -11.71 -17.86 -6.54
C LEU A 84 -11.86 -18.33 -5.09
N ILE A 85 -10.78 -18.91 -4.52
CA ILE A 85 -10.71 -19.32 -3.11
C ILE A 85 -10.97 -18.14 -2.17
N PHE A 86 -10.53 -16.93 -2.55
CA PHE A 86 -10.64 -15.72 -1.73
C PHE A 86 -11.95 -14.95 -1.93
N LEU A 87 -12.85 -15.46 -2.78
CA LEU A 87 -14.24 -15.00 -2.83
C LEU A 87 -15.06 -15.57 -1.66
N GLU A 88 -14.62 -16.71 -1.11
CA GLU A 88 -15.29 -17.34 0.03
C GLU A 88 -15.02 -16.57 1.34
N PRO A 89 -16.04 -16.31 2.18
CA PRO A 89 -15.88 -15.58 3.44
C PRO A 89 -14.91 -16.23 4.43
N ASN A 90 -14.71 -17.55 4.32
CA ASN A 90 -13.88 -18.35 5.21
C ASN A 90 -12.48 -18.64 4.65
N ALA A 91 -12.05 -17.97 3.58
CA ALA A 91 -10.73 -18.16 2.97
C ALA A 91 -9.55 -17.98 3.95
N PHE A 92 -9.78 -17.23 5.05
CA PHE A 92 -8.80 -17.00 6.12
C PHE A 92 -9.19 -17.63 7.46
N ALA A 93 -10.08 -18.64 7.46
CA ALA A 93 -10.47 -19.36 8.67
C ALA A 93 -9.24 -19.99 9.36
N ASN A 94 -8.38 -20.65 8.59
CA ASN A 94 -7.01 -20.94 9.00
C ASN A 94 -6.11 -19.78 8.60
N ARG A 95 -5.82 -18.88 9.54
CA ARG A 95 -5.13 -17.61 9.27
C ARG A 95 -3.79 -17.79 8.57
N LEU A 96 -2.98 -18.76 9.00
CA LEU A 96 -1.63 -18.98 8.47
C LEU A 96 -1.67 -19.57 7.06
N GLU A 97 -2.48 -20.60 6.86
CA GLU A 97 -2.65 -21.25 5.57
C GLU A 97 -3.28 -20.29 4.56
N GLY A 98 -4.35 -19.58 4.94
CA GLY A 98 -4.98 -18.57 4.13
C GLY A 98 -4.02 -17.45 3.72
N ALA A 99 -3.22 -16.94 4.66
CA ALA A 99 -2.21 -15.91 4.36
C ALA A 99 -1.08 -16.42 3.44
N THR A 100 -0.68 -17.68 3.59
CA THR A 100 0.32 -18.31 2.70
C THR A 100 -0.24 -18.46 1.28
N ASN A 101 -1.45 -18.99 1.14
CA ASN A 101 -2.12 -19.12 -0.16
C ASN A 101 -2.34 -17.75 -0.80
N ALA A 102 -2.75 -16.75 -0.01
CA ALA A 102 -2.98 -15.38 -0.48
C ALA A 102 -1.68 -14.74 -0.99
N LYS A 103 -0.56 -15.01 -0.32
CA LYS A 103 0.76 -14.58 -0.80
C LYS A 103 1.08 -15.18 -2.16
N GLU A 104 0.88 -16.48 -2.34
CA GLU A 104 1.24 -17.15 -3.60
C GLU A 104 0.35 -16.71 -4.76
N VAL A 105 -0.96 -16.59 -4.54
CA VAL A 105 -1.88 -16.04 -5.54
C VAL A 105 -1.55 -14.57 -5.82
N GLY A 106 -1.28 -13.77 -4.79
CA GLY A 106 -0.86 -12.37 -4.96
C GLY A 106 0.43 -12.24 -5.78
N ASN A 107 1.39 -13.16 -5.62
CA ASN A 107 2.61 -13.19 -6.43
C ASN A 107 2.30 -13.46 -7.90
N VAL A 108 1.32 -14.32 -8.20
CA VAL A 108 0.85 -14.58 -9.57
C VAL A 108 0.21 -13.32 -10.15
N LEU A 109 -0.71 -12.69 -9.43
CA LEU A 109 -1.40 -11.46 -9.86
C LEU A 109 -0.42 -10.32 -10.13
N PHE A 110 0.55 -10.13 -9.24
CA PHE A 110 1.59 -9.13 -9.41
C PHE A 110 2.42 -9.36 -10.68
N LYS A 111 2.73 -10.62 -11.03
CA LYS A 111 3.44 -10.97 -12.27
C LYS A 111 2.59 -10.75 -13.51
N LEU A 112 1.27 -10.91 -13.41
CA LEU A 112 0.32 -10.64 -14.49
C LEU A 112 0.10 -9.13 -14.71
N GLY A 113 0.57 -8.28 -13.80
CA GLY A 113 0.40 -6.83 -13.87
C GLY A 113 -0.91 -6.34 -13.22
N ASP A 114 -1.69 -7.23 -12.60
CA ASP A 114 -2.83 -6.86 -11.75
C ASP A 114 -2.34 -6.49 -10.34
N VAL A 115 -1.71 -5.32 -10.29
CA VAL A 115 -1.04 -4.82 -9.08
C VAL A 115 -2.03 -4.46 -7.97
N GLU A 116 -3.24 -4.06 -8.34
CA GLU A 116 -4.28 -3.68 -7.39
C GLU A 116 -4.84 -4.91 -6.68
N ALA A 117 -5.24 -5.94 -7.44
CA ALA A 117 -5.73 -7.18 -6.84
C ALA A 117 -4.63 -7.87 -6.01
N ALA A 118 -3.37 -7.80 -6.44
CA ALA A 118 -2.25 -8.29 -5.66
C ALA A 118 -2.12 -7.53 -4.32
N ALA A 119 -2.16 -6.19 -4.35
CA ALA A 119 -2.07 -5.36 -3.14
C ALA A 119 -3.21 -5.64 -2.15
N ASP A 120 -4.44 -5.73 -2.64
CA ASP A 120 -5.64 -6.09 -1.86
C ASP A 120 -5.45 -7.45 -1.18
N LEU A 121 -5.04 -8.47 -1.95
CA LEU A 121 -4.89 -9.82 -1.43
C LEU A 121 -3.77 -9.92 -0.37
N TYR A 122 -2.65 -9.22 -0.56
CA TYR A 122 -1.63 -9.08 0.49
C TYR A 122 -2.17 -8.36 1.72
N GLY A 123 -3.00 -7.33 1.55
CA GLY A 123 -3.63 -6.60 2.64
C GLY A 123 -4.55 -7.47 3.48
N ARG A 124 -5.44 -8.23 2.84
CA ARG A 124 -6.34 -9.20 3.50
C ARG A 124 -5.56 -10.28 4.26
N ALA A 125 -4.45 -10.75 3.69
CA ALA A 125 -3.55 -11.70 4.36
C ALA A 125 -2.90 -11.11 5.62
N LEU A 126 -2.44 -9.85 5.55
CA LEU A 126 -1.87 -9.14 6.70
C LEU A 126 -2.92 -8.93 7.79
N GLU A 127 -4.13 -8.50 7.44
CA GLU A 127 -5.22 -8.37 8.41
C GLU A 127 -5.53 -9.70 9.10
N ALA A 128 -5.54 -10.82 8.38
CA ALA A 128 -5.76 -12.13 8.96
C ALA A 128 -4.66 -12.51 9.98
N LEU A 129 -3.39 -12.19 9.68
CA LEU A 129 -2.26 -12.44 10.58
C LEU A 129 -2.25 -11.50 11.80
N GLU A 130 -2.65 -10.24 11.60
CA GLU A 130 -2.61 -9.17 12.61
C GLU A 130 -3.81 -9.21 13.56
N ARG A 131 -4.94 -9.80 13.16
CA ARG A 131 -6.11 -10.08 14.05
C ARG A 131 -5.80 -11.09 15.16
N ALA A 132 -4.55 -11.54 15.32
CA ALA A 132 -4.16 -12.35 16.47
C ALA A 132 -4.39 -11.55 17.77
N PRO A 133 -5.06 -12.15 18.78
CA PRO A 133 -5.30 -11.45 20.03
C PRO A 133 -3.96 -11.02 20.65
N CYS A 134 -3.86 -9.75 21.02
CA CYS A 134 -2.72 -9.21 21.76
C CYS A 134 -2.75 -9.77 23.19
N ALA A 135 -2.18 -10.96 23.40
CA ALA A 135 -2.11 -11.58 24.71
C ALA A 135 -0.90 -11.05 25.51
N ARG A 136 -0.86 -11.31 26.81
CA ARG A 136 0.30 -10.98 27.64
C ARG A 136 1.56 -11.65 27.07
N ASN A 137 2.67 -10.92 27.08
CA ASN A 137 3.97 -11.29 26.52
C ASN A 137 4.02 -11.47 24.99
N THR A 138 2.98 -11.14 24.23
CA THR A 138 3.08 -11.11 22.77
C THR A 138 3.92 -9.93 22.30
N TRP A 139 4.69 -10.14 21.25
CA TRP A 139 5.43 -9.06 20.60
C TRP A 139 4.49 -8.20 19.76
N ILE A 140 4.69 -6.89 19.84
CA ILE A 140 3.92 -5.89 19.09
C ILE A 140 4.85 -4.83 18.52
N LEU A 141 4.36 -4.07 17.55
CA LEU A 141 4.90 -2.79 17.15
C LEU A 141 3.92 -1.69 17.56
N ALA A 142 4.42 -0.60 18.11
CA ALA A 142 3.63 0.58 18.42
C ALA A 142 4.28 1.84 17.84
N ASN A 143 3.45 2.75 17.34
CA ASN A 143 3.93 4.04 16.87
C ASN A 143 4.17 5.00 18.05
N ARG A 144 5.41 5.45 18.22
CA ARG A 144 5.81 6.50 19.16
C ARG A 144 6.55 7.58 18.40
N HIS A 145 6.02 8.80 18.44
CA HIS A 145 6.65 9.97 17.81
C HIS A 145 6.98 9.78 16.32
N GLY A 146 6.16 9.02 15.59
CA GLY A 146 6.37 8.74 14.17
C GLY A 146 7.33 7.59 13.87
N MET A 147 7.77 6.85 14.89
CA MET A 147 8.60 5.65 14.75
C MET A 147 7.87 4.42 15.27
N LEU A 148 7.95 3.31 14.53
CA LEU A 148 7.48 2.01 15.01
C LEU A 148 8.56 1.40 15.91
N LEU A 149 8.22 1.21 17.18
CA LEU A 149 9.09 0.58 18.16
C LEU A 149 8.58 -0.83 18.49
N PRO A 150 9.47 -1.83 18.56
CA PRO A 150 9.10 -3.15 19.01
C PRO A 150 8.88 -3.16 20.53
N GLY A 151 7.97 -3.99 21.00
CA GLY A 151 7.72 -4.14 22.43
C GLY A 151 6.94 -5.40 22.76
N LYS A 152 6.64 -5.56 24.05
CA LYS A 152 5.80 -6.66 24.55
C LYS A 152 4.57 -6.13 25.26
N VAL A 153 3.46 -6.83 25.10
CA VAL A 153 2.24 -6.56 25.86
C VAL A 153 2.44 -7.02 27.31
N VAL A 154 2.28 -6.11 28.26
CA VAL A 154 2.39 -6.40 29.70
C VAL A 154 1.03 -6.82 30.25
N LEU A 155 -0.02 -6.06 29.90
CA LEU A 155 -1.39 -6.26 30.35
C LEU A 155 -2.34 -5.72 29.29
N VAL A 156 -3.50 -6.36 29.13
CA VAL A 156 -4.65 -5.82 28.41
C VAL A 156 -5.78 -5.66 29.42
N ASP A 157 -6.41 -4.49 29.43
CA ASP A 157 -7.58 -4.24 30.26
C ASP A 157 -8.88 -4.65 29.56
N ASP A 158 -9.97 -4.72 30.34
CA ASP A 158 -11.30 -5.09 29.83
C ASP A 158 -11.87 -4.08 28.82
N SER A 159 -11.26 -2.88 28.71
CA SER A 159 -11.63 -1.86 27.72
C SER A 159 -10.93 -2.04 26.37
N GLY A 160 -10.12 -3.10 26.21
CA GLY A 160 -9.37 -3.36 24.98
C GLY A 160 -8.16 -2.43 24.80
N LYS A 161 -7.64 -1.86 25.90
CA LYS A 161 -6.39 -1.08 25.89
C LYS A 161 -5.25 -1.89 26.50
N ALA A 162 -4.07 -1.76 25.91
CA ALA A 162 -2.88 -2.47 26.31
C ALA A 162 -1.87 -1.55 27.02
N ASN A 163 -1.23 -2.09 28.04
CA ASN A 163 0.02 -1.58 28.59
C ASN A 163 1.16 -2.34 27.92
N VAL A 164 2.09 -1.62 27.30
CA VAL A 164 3.18 -2.20 26.52
C VAL A 164 4.53 -1.75 27.03
N GLU A 165 5.50 -2.66 27.04
CA GLU A 165 6.91 -2.40 27.29
C GLU A 165 7.60 -2.23 25.94
N LEU A 166 7.84 -0.99 25.52
CA LEU A 166 8.52 -0.65 24.27
C LEU A 166 10.03 -0.63 24.47
N ARG A 167 10.75 -1.18 23.49
CA ARG A 167 12.20 -1.30 23.51
C ARG A 167 12.80 -0.39 22.45
N SER A 168 13.69 0.51 22.89
CA SER A 168 14.61 1.22 22.04
C SER A 168 16.02 0.66 22.23
N GLU A 169 16.98 1.09 21.40
CA GLU A 169 18.39 0.69 21.56
C GLU A 169 18.96 1.06 22.94
N LYS A 170 18.42 2.09 23.60
CA LYS A 170 19.00 2.69 24.82
C LYS A 170 18.11 2.62 26.05
N SER A 171 16.83 2.31 25.87
CA SER A 171 15.85 2.41 26.94
C SER A 171 14.69 1.45 26.75
N VAL A 172 14.04 1.16 27.87
CA VAL A 172 12.77 0.46 27.94
C VAL A 172 11.75 1.43 28.52
N GLU A 173 10.65 1.66 27.82
CA GLU A 173 9.57 2.57 28.23
C GLU A 173 8.29 1.75 28.39
N VAL A 174 7.56 1.95 29.50
CA VAL A 174 6.23 1.37 29.68
C VAL A 174 5.19 2.40 29.28
N VAL A 175 4.46 2.12 28.20
CA VAL A 175 3.38 2.97 27.70
C VAL A 175 2.04 2.34 28.07
N ARG A 176 1.14 3.11 28.65
CA ARG A 176 -0.14 2.64 29.15
C ARG A 176 -1.30 3.06 28.27
N GLY A 177 -2.34 2.23 28.19
CA GLY A 177 -3.61 2.58 27.59
C GLY A 177 -3.61 2.69 26.06
N ILE A 178 -2.73 1.98 25.35
CA ILE A 178 -2.72 1.99 23.87
C ILE A 178 -3.90 1.14 23.37
N PRO A 179 -4.80 1.67 22.52
CA PRO A 179 -5.86 0.87 21.89
C PRO A 179 -5.27 -0.32 21.11
N GLN A 180 -5.85 -1.52 21.26
CA GLN A 180 -5.34 -2.72 20.56
C GLN A 180 -5.28 -2.56 19.04
N ASN A 181 -6.24 -1.85 18.44
CA ASN A 181 -6.27 -1.59 16.99
C ASN A 181 -5.16 -0.62 16.51
N ALA A 182 -4.43 0.02 17.43
CA ALA A 182 -3.26 0.84 17.12
C ALA A 182 -1.94 0.06 17.24
N LEU A 183 -2.00 -1.21 17.63
CA LEU A 183 -0.85 -2.10 17.71
C LEU A 183 -0.80 -3.01 16.47
N ILE A 184 0.41 -3.30 16.02
CA ILE A 184 0.65 -4.31 14.98
C ILE A 184 1.22 -5.55 15.67
N GLY A 185 0.52 -6.68 15.59
CA GLY A 185 0.99 -7.94 16.15
C GLY A 185 2.23 -8.45 15.42
N VAL A 186 3.24 -8.93 16.17
CA VAL A 186 4.46 -9.52 15.61
C VAL A 186 4.42 -11.03 15.79
N GLN A 187 4.33 -11.76 14.68
CA GLN A 187 4.32 -13.22 14.69
C GLN A 187 5.75 -13.74 14.52
N LEU A 188 6.50 -13.91 15.61
CA LEU A 188 7.92 -14.30 15.52
C LEU A 188 8.14 -15.62 14.75
N GLU A 189 7.25 -16.60 14.92
CA GLU A 189 7.32 -17.89 14.22
C GLU A 189 7.01 -17.79 12.71
N HIS A 190 6.31 -16.73 12.30
CA HIS A 190 5.88 -16.51 10.92
C HIS A 190 6.39 -15.17 10.38
N LEU A 191 7.49 -14.67 10.95
CA LEU A 191 8.00 -13.33 10.66
C LEU A 191 8.41 -13.18 9.19
N LEU A 192 8.97 -14.24 8.60
CA LEU A 192 9.32 -14.28 7.18
C LEU A 192 8.10 -14.12 6.29
N LEU A 193 6.97 -14.77 6.63
CA LEU A 193 5.72 -14.62 5.89
C LEU A 193 5.18 -13.19 6.03
N GLN A 194 5.03 -12.71 7.27
CA GLN A 194 4.52 -11.36 7.56
C GLN A 194 5.37 -10.27 6.90
N GLY A 195 6.70 -10.36 7.03
CA GLY A 195 7.64 -9.45 6.38
C GLY A 195 7.56 -9.50 4.86
N SER A 196 7.44 -10.70 4.26
CA SER A 196 7.31 -10.84 2.81
C SER A 196 5.99 -10.27 2.27
N LEU A 197 4.88 -10.37 3.03
CA LEU A 197 3.59 -9.79 2.66
C LEU A 197 3.65 -8.26 2.61
N HIS A 198 4.16 -7.59 3.67
CA HIS A 198 4.34 -6.13 3.63
C HIS A 198 5.32 -5.71 2.52
N LEU A 199 6.42 -6.45 2.32
CA LEU A 199 7.37 -6.14 1.26
C LEU A 199 6.72 -6.23 -0.13
N ASN A 200 5.92 -7.27 -0.37
CA ASN A 200 5.23 -7.44 -1.65
C ASN A 200 4.12 -6.40 -1.85
N ARG A 201 3.33 -6.11 -0.81
CA ARG A 201 2.32 -5.05 -0.85
C ARG A 201 2.97 -3.69 -1.13
N SER A 202 4.09 -3.36 -0.47
CA SER A 202 4.82 -2.11 -0.74
C SER A 202 5.26 -1.94 -2.19
N ARG A 203 5.61 -3.05 -2.88
CA ARG A 203 6.00 -3.03 -4.30
C ARG A 203 4.79 -2.77 -5.19
N ALA A 204 3.65 -3.39 -4.91
CA ALA A 204 2.40 -3.14 -5.59
C ALA A 204 1.96 -1.68 -5.40
N LEU A 205 1.95 -1.18 -4.16
CA LEU A 205 1.67 0.21 -3.82
C LEU A 205 2.60 1.19 -4.56
N THR A 206 3.89 0.88 -4.65
CA THR A 206 4.85 1.70 -5.41
C THR A 206 4.51 1.77 -6.91
N GLN A 207 4.07 0.66 -7.52
CA GLN A 207 3.66 0.62 -8.93
C GLN A 207 2.35 1.38 -9.18
N MET A 208 1.47 1.44 -8.17
CA MET A 208 0.26 2.27 -8.18
C MET A 208 0.51 3.75 -7.84
N GLY A 209 1.76 4.16 -7.60
CA GLY A 209 2.11 5.54 -7.23
C GLY A 209 1.82 5.91 -5.76
N GLN A 210 1.36 4.96 -4.94
CA GLN A 210 1.06 5.12 -3.52
C GLN A 210 2.34 5.02 -2.66
N GLN A 211 3.21 6.02 -2.84
CA GLN A 211 4.55 6.03 -2.24
C GLN A 211 4.54 6.19 -0.71
N GLN A 212 3.48 6.79 -0.14
CA GLN A 212 3.38 7.01 1.30
C GLN A 212 3.02 5.70 2.03
N GLU A 213 2.05 4.98 1.51
CA GLU A 213 1.56 3.68 1.99
C GLU A 213 2.66 2.63 1.83
N ALA A 214 3.34 2.61 0.68
CA ALA A 214 4.50 1.76 0.45
C ALA A 214 5.61 2.01 1.51
N ALA A 215 5.88 3.28 1.83
CA ALA A 215 6.86 3.63 2.86
C ALA A 215 6.42 3.20 4.28
N GLN A 216 5.13 3.17 4.57
CA GLN A 216 4.58 2.66 5.84
C GLN A 216 4.81 1.16 5.94
N ASP A 217 4.46 0.37 4.91
CA ASP A 217 4.72 -1.07 4.87
C ASP A 217 6.19 -1.40 5.07
N LEU A 218 7.08 -0.68 4.39
CA LEU A 218 8.52 -0.90 4.52
C LEU A 218 9.03 -0.52 5.92
N SER A 219 8.38 0.43 6.59
CA SER A 219 8.69 0.77 7.98
C SER A 219 8.23 -0.33 8.95
N VAL A 220 7.11 -0.99 8.66
CA VAL A 220 6.67 -2.18 9.40
C VAL A 220 7.69 -3.30 9.23
N VAL A 221 8.12 -3.62 8.00
CA VAL A 221 9.14 -4.66 7.75
C VAL A 221 10.43 -4.40 8.56
N ILE A 222 10.94 -3.17 8.55
CA ILE A 222 12.14 -2.81 9.32
C ILE A 222 11.92 -3.00 10.83
N ALA A 223 10.76 -2.62 11.35
CA ALA A 223 10.42 -2.76 12.76
C ALA A 223 10.18 -4.22 13.17
N LEU A 224 9.62 -5.06 12.31
CA LEU A 224 9.49 -6.51 12.50
C LEU A 224 10.88 -7.16 12.73
N TRP A 225 11.87 -6.77 11.93
CA TRP A 225 13.24 -7.26 12.08
C TRP A 225 13.96 -6.73 13.34
N ALA A 226 13.63 -5.51 13.76
CA ALA A 226 14.08 -4.98 15.05
C ALA A 226 13.48 -5.78 16.22
N ALA A 227 12.20 -6.16 16.14
CA ALA A 227 11.56 -7.02 17.13
C ALA A 227 12.24 -8.40 17.24
N TYR A 228 12.57 -9.01 16.11
CA TYR A 228 13.29 -10.29 16.05
C TYR A 228 14.70 -10.21 16.65
N SER A 229 15.43 -9.13 16.38
CA SER A 229 16.72 -8.90 17.03
C SER A 229 16.56 -8.72 18.54
N ALA A 230 15.53 -8.00 18.98
CA ALA A 230 15.23 -7.76 20.39
C ALA A 230 14.72 -8.99 21.15
N SER A 231 14.27 -10.05 20.45
CA SER A 231 13.89 -11.32 21.07
C SER A 231 15.08 -12.21 21.43
N GLY A 232 16.31 -11.77 21.12
CA GLY A 232 17.53 -12.54 21.36
C GLY A 232 17.79 -13.61 20.29
N SER A 233 17.00 -13.63 19.23
CA SER A 233 17.16 -14.55 18.12
C SER A 233 18.30 -14.08 17.21
N SER A 234 19.18 -14.98 16.79
CA SER A 234 20.24 -14.64 15.85
C SER A 234 19.66 -14.39 14.45
N MET A 235 20.01 -13.25 13.84
CA MET A 235 19.59 -12.95 12.47
C MET A 235 20.30 -13.87 11.47
N GLN A 236 19.51 -14.69 10.80
CA GLN A 236 19.97 -15.48 9.65
C GLN A 236 20.35 -14.56 8.49
N THR A 237 21.23 -15.04 7.60
CA THR A 237 21.70 -14.29 6.43
C THR A 237 20.55 -13.82 5.54
N GLU A 238 19.53 -14.64 5.33
CA GLU A 238 18.36 -14.28 4.54
C GLU A 238 17.60 -13.09 5.16
N CYS A 239 17.41 -13.09 6.48
CA CYS A 239 16.76 -12.00 7.20
C CYS A 239 17.50 -10.67 7.05
N LYS A 240 18.85 -10.71 7.06
CA LYS A 240 19.68 -9.52 6.83
C LYS A 240 19.48 -8.96 5.44
N GLU A 241 19.49 -9.81 4.40
CA GLU A 241 19.25 -9.37 3.02
C GLU A 241 17.83 -8.80 2.84
N GLN A 242 16.82 -9.40 3.47
CA GLN A 242 15.45 -8.84 3.47
C GLN A 242 15.37 -7.47 4.16
N LEU A 243 16.05 -7.29 5.29
CA LEU A 243 16.12 -6.00 6.00
C LEU A 243 16.80 -4.92 5.14
N ILE A 244 17.93 -5.24 4.50
CA ILE A 244 18.64 -4.33 3.60
C ILE A 244 17.76 -3.94 2.43
N LYS A 245 17.07 -4.92 1.83
CA LYS A 245 16.10 -4.69 0.76
C LYS A 245 14.97 -3.75 1.19
N ALA A 246 14.46 -3.89 2.42
CA ALA A 246 13.44 -3.00 2.95
C ALA A 246 13.94 -1.55 3.08
N TYR A 247 15.15 -1.34 3.63
CA TYR A 247 15.77 -0.01 3.68
C TYR A 247 15.97 0.59 2.28
N TYR A 248 16.50 -0.19 1.33
CA TYR A 248 16.69 0.26 -0.05
C TYR A 248 15.38 0.67 -0.72
N LEU A 249 14.34 -0.15 -0.62
CA LEU A 249 13.03 0.18 -1.21
C LEU A 249 12.43 1.43 -0.55
N ARG A 250 12.60 1.61 0.77
CA ARG A 250 12.08 2.79 1.47
C ARG A 250 12.84 4.06 1.12
N ALA A 251 14.14 3.94 0.87
CA ALA A 251 14.93 5.04 0.31
C ALA A 251 14.40 5.44 -1.07
N LYS A 252 14.09 4.48 -1.96
CA LYS A 252 13.50 4.76 -3.27
C LYS A 252 12.15 5.46 -3.16
N THR A 253 11.24 5.00 -2.31
CA THR A 253 9.94 5.65 -2.14
C THR A 253 10.08 7.08 -1.58
N ARG A 254 11.09 7.33 -0.72
CA ARG A 254 11.44 8.67 -0.24
C ARG A 254 12.03 9.57 -1.32
N ILE A 255 12.86 9.02 -2.22
CA ILE A 255 13.39 9.74 -3.40
C ILE A 255 12.23 10.17 -4.32
N SER A 256 11.31 9.26 -4.65
CA SER A 256 10.12 9.58 -5.46
C SER A 256 9.25 10.67 -4.85
N ARG A 257 9.30 10.83 -3.52
CA ARG A 257 8.58 11.87 -2.76
C ARG A 257 9.40 13.12 -2.46
N GLN A 258 10.56 13.29 -3.10
CA GLN A 258 11.45 14.43 -2.92
C GLN A 258 11.95 14.63 -1.47
N ARG A 259 12.19 13.53 -0.74
CA ARG A 259 12.69 13.51 0.64
C ARG A 259 14.13 12.96 0.71
N PRO A 260 15.16 13.75 0.31
CA PRO A 260 16.55 13.28 0.21
C PRO A 260 17.15 12.87 1.56
N GLU A 261 16.97 13.67 2.61
CA GLU A 261 17.57 13.41 3.93
C GLU A 261 17.06 12.10 4.56
N PRO A 262 15.74 11.84 4.64
CA PRO A 262 15.24 10.53 5.02
C PRO A 262 15.76 9.38 4.13
N ALA A 263 15.91 9.59 2.82
CA ALA A 263 16.44 8.56 1.93
C ALA A 263 17.91 8.21 2.25
N ARG A 264 18.75 9.22 2.53
CA ARG A 264 20.14 9.01 2.98
C ARG A 264 20.22 8.23 4.27
N ALA A 265 19.35 8.54 5.24
CA ALA A 265 19.30 7.82 6.50
C ALA A 265 19.05 6.32 6.27
N ASP A 266 18.09 5.96 5.43
CA ASP A 266 17.80 4.57 5.09
C ASP A 266 18.98 3.89 4.37
N ILE A 267 19.62 4.57 3.44
CA ILE A 267 20.80 4.03 2.73
C ILE A 267 21.95 3.77 3.72
N ARG A 268 22.23 4.69 4.65
CA ARG A 268 23.25 4.49 5.69
C ARG A 268 22.90 3.31 6.59
N SER A 269 21.64 3.18 7.01
CA SER A 269 21.17 2.04 7.78
C SER A 269 21.33 0.73 7.00
N ALA A 270 21.07 0.70 5.69
CA ALA A 270 21.30 -0.46 4.84
C ALA A 270 22.78 -0.87 4.79
N TRP A 271 23.70 0.09 4.63
CA TRP A 271 25.14 -0.16 4.66
C TRP A 271 25.62 -0.72 6.01
N ALA A 272 25.06 -0.24 7.12
CA ALA A 272 25.43 -0.68 8.46
C ALA A 272 25.11 -2.17 8.72
N VAL A 273 24.16 -2.76 7.98
CA VAL A 273 23.84 -4.21 8.08
C VAL A 273 24.88 -5.08 7.36
N GLY A 274 25.67 -4.51 6.44
CA GLY A 274 26.68 -5.22 5.65
C GLY A 274 26.11 -5.90 4.39
N PRO A 275 25.77 -5.13 3.34
CA PRO A 275 25.16 -5.67 2.12
C PRO A 275 26.11 -6.54 1.31
N SER A 276 25.55 -7.57 0.66
CA SER A 276 26.23 -8.32 -0.40
C SER A 276 26.66 -7.44 -1.57
N THR A 277 27.60 -7.91 -2.39
CA THR A 277 28.13 -7.16 -3.55
C THR A 277 27.04 -6.72 -4.52
N ALA A 278 26.05 -7.57 -4.78
CA ALA A 278 24.93 -7.25 -5.67
C ALA A 278 24.07 -6.11 -5.08
N THR A 279 23.71 -6.20 -3.80
CA THR A 279 22.91 -5.19 -3.12
C THR A 279 23.68 -3.87 -2.92
N ALA A 280 24.99 -3.93 -2.69
CA ALA A 280 25.86 -2.78 -2.61
C ALA A 280 25.86 -1.94 -3.91
N ALA A 281 25.78 -2.57 -5.08
CA ALA A 281 25.65 -1.86 -6.36
C ALA A 281 24.33 -1.06 -6.45
N LEU A 282 23.23 -1.64 -5.97
CA LEU A 282 21.92 -0.96 -5.92
C LEU A 282 21.92 0.23 -4.95
N LEU A 283 22.59 0.10 -3.79
CA LEU A 283 22.71 1.19 -2.82
C LEU A 283 23.52 2.36 -3.38
N ARG A 284 24.65 2.11 -4.07
CA ARG A 284 25.42 3.16 -4.75
C ARG A 284 24.61 3.86 -5.84
N GLN A 285 23.72 3.14 -6.54
CA GLN A 285 22.79 3.78 -7.47
C GLN A 285 21.84 4.74 -6.74
N ALA A 286 21.23 4.30 -5.65
CA ALA A 286 20.33 5.14 -4.86
C ALA A 286 21.03 6.38 -4.28
N GLU A 287 22.29 6.28 -3.88
CA GLU A 287 23.11 7.43 -3.44
C GLU A 287 23.22 8.48 -4.54
N ARG A 288 23.54 8.06 -5.78
CA ARG A 288 23.59 8.96 -6.94
C ARG A 288 22.24 9.59 -7.24
N ASP A 289 21.16 8.83 -7.15
CA ASP A 289 19.80 9.33 -7.37
C ASP A 289 19.42 10.41 -6.34
N VAL A 290 19.84 10.26 -5.08
CA VAL A 290 19.67 11.28 -4.04
C VAL A 290 20.44 12.56 -4.37
N GLU A 291 21.70 12.46 -4.81
CA GLU A 291 22.49 13.63 -5.19
C GLU A 291 21.91 14.37 -6.39
N ILE A 292 21.41 13.65 -7.40
CA ILE A 292 20.77 14.24 -8.58
C ILE A 292 19.54 15.03 -8.15
N MET A 293 18.65 14.42 -7.37
CA MET A 293 17.44 15.05 -6.84
C MET A 293 17.75 16.33 -6.05
N GLU A 294 18.80 16.36 -5.24
CA GLU A 294 19.19 17.57 -4.51
C GLU A 294 19.70 18.68 -5.42
N LYS A 295 20.54 18.34 -6.40
CA LYS A 295 21.02 19.30 -7.40
C LYS A 295 19.84 19.91 -8.16
N GLU A 296 18.84 19.11 -8.50
CA GLU A 296 17.60 19.57 -9.14
C GLU A 296 16.79 20.48 -8.22
N LYS A 297 16.62 20.12 -6.94
CA LYS A 297 15.95 20.95 -5.95
C LYS A 297 16.61 22.31 -5.78
N VAL A 298 17.94 22.36 -5.69
CA VAL A 298 18.71 23.61 -5.63
C VAL A 298 18.52 24.45 -6.89
N ARG A 299 18.57 23.83 -8.08
CA ARG A 299 18.31 24.52 -9.36
C ARG A 299 16.90 25.09 -9.42
N SER A 300 15.89 24.32 -9.00
CA SER A 300 14.49 24.77 -8.96
C SER A 300 14.30 25.93 -7.99
N ASN A 301 14.81 25.82 -6.76
CA ASN A 301 14.74 26.89 -5.76
C ASN A 301 15.45 28.16 -6.23
N LYS A 302 16.58 28.03 -6.93
CA LYS A 302 17.28 29.18 -7.53
C LYS A 302 16.46 29.87 -8.61
N LYS A 303 15.68 29.12 -9.41
CA LYS A 303 14.77 29.70 -10.41
C LYS A 303 13.59 30.41 -9.72
N LEU A 304 12.95 29.76 -8.76
CA LEU A 304 11.84 30.35 -7.99
C LEU A 304 12.28 31.63 -7.26
N ALA A 305 13.46 31.62 -6.61
CA ALA A 305 13.99 32.80 -5.95
C ALA A 305 14.20 33.98 -6.91
N LYS A 306 14.65 33.72 -8.14
CA LYS A 306 14.79 34.77 -9.18
C LYS A 306 13.43 35.31 -9.64
N GLU A 307 12.43 34.44 -9.79
CA GLU A 307 11.08 34.86 -10.16
C GLU A 307 10.43 35.69 -9.05
N ILE A 308 10.56 35.26 -7.79
CA ILE A 308 10.08 36.01 -6.63
C ILE A 308 10.78 37.37 -6.52
N ALA A 309 12.11 37.42 -6.72
CA ALA A 309 12.85 38.68 -6.70
C ALA A 309 12.36 39.63 -7.81
N LYS A 310 12.14 39.13 -9.03
CA LYS A 310 11.59 39.93 -10.13
C LYS A 310 10.19 40.47 -9.81
N LEU A 311 9.33 39.66 -9.20
CA LEU A 311 7.99 40.10 -8.77
C LEU A 311 8.06 41.16 -7.66
N ALA A 312 8.98 41.00 -6.71
CA ALA A 312 9.21 41.98 -5.65
C ALA A 312 9.72 43.31 -6.21
N ASP A 313 10.66 43.29 -7.16
CA ASP A 313 11.18 44.50 -7.80
C ASP A 313 10.08 45.26 -8.57
N VAL A 314 9.21 44.55 -9.28
CA VAL A 314 8.05 45.14 -9.98
C VAL A 314 7.07 45.75 -8.96
N ALA A 315 6.80 45.08 -7.85
CA ALA A 315 5.90 45.60 -6.80
C ALA A 315 6.49 46.86 -6.12
N MET A 316 7.81 46.87 -5.85
CA MET A 316 8.47 47.96 -5.13
C MET A 316 8.76 49.18 -6.00
N SER A 317 9.01 48.99 -7.31
CA SER A 317 9.17 50.09 -8.27
C SER A 317 7.84 50.81 -8.61
N GLY A 318 6.70 50.20 -8.28
CA GLY A 318 5.35 50.68 -8.57
C GLY A 318 4.75 51.73 -7.63
N LYS A 319 5.53 52.61 -6.99
CA LYS A 319 5.00 53.69 -6.12
C LYS A 319 4.18 54.80 -6.83
N GLY A 320 3.77 54.63 -8.09
CA GLY A 320 3.05 55.67 -8.86
C GLY A 320 1.73 55.28 -9.53
N THR A 321 1.37 54.00 -9.68
CA THR A 321 0.30 53.63 -10.65
C THR A 321 -0.54 52.41 -10.25
N VAL A 322 -0.58 52.02 -8.96
CA VAL A 322 -1.29 50.81 -8.52
C VAL A 322 -2.82 50.96 -8.48
N GLN A 323 -3.38 52.17 -8.62
CA GLN A 323 -4.84 52.35 -8.63
C GLN A 323 -5.54 51.95 -9.94
N ARG A 324 -4.82 51.72 -11.05
CA ARG A 324 -5.45 51.30 -12.34
C ARG A 324 -5.29 49.82 -12.69
N ALA A 325 -4.31 49.10 -12.15
CA ALA A 325 -4.00 47.74 -12.58
C ALA A 325 -4.82 46.62 -11.89
N VAL A 326 -5.47 46.89 -10.76
CA VAL A 326 -6.31 45.88 -10.07
C VAL A 326 -7.63 45.64 -10.81
N SER A 327 -8.07 46.58 -11.66
CA SER A 327 -9.24 46.43 -12.54
C SER A 327 -9.05 45.36 -13.61
N ASP A 328 -7.86 45.26 -14.20
CA ASP A 328 -7.65 44.44 -15.39
C ASP A 328 -7.12 43.03 -15.06
N CYS A 329 -6.54 42.83 -13.87
CA CYS A 329 -6.05 41.52 -13.45
C CYS A 329 -7.19 40.54 -13.06
N ALA A 330 -8.40 41.05 -12.77
CA ALA A 330 -9.56 40.20 -12.46
C ALA A 330 -10.10 39.41 -13.67
N ARG A 331 -9.71 39.75 -14.90
CA ARG A 331 -10.15 39.05 -16.12
C ARG A 331 -9.16 38.01 -16.65
N CYS A 332 -7.93 38.00 -16.15
CA CYS A 332 -6.85 37.14 -16.68
C CYS A 332 -6.42 36.04 -15.72
N ILE A 333 -7.16 35.80 -14.62
CA ILE A 333 -6.97 34.58 -13.83
C ILE A 333 -7.66 33.46 -14.63
N PRO A 334 -6.91 32.58 -15.34
CA PRO A 334 -7.52 31.40 -15.92
C PRO A 334 -8.22 30.68 -14.77
N LYS A 335 -9.50 30.30 -14.95
CA LYS A 335 -10.22 29.47 -13.99
C LYS A 335 -9.29 28.31 -13.66
N ILE A 336 -8.68 28.33 -12.47
CA ILE A 336 -7.91 27.21 -11.96
C ILE A 336 -8.97 26.15 -11.73
N SER A 337 -9.20 25.32 -12.75
CA SER A 337 -9.91 24.06 -12.63
C SER A 337 -9.27 23.39 -11.43
N LYS A 338 -10.07 23.21 -10.37
CA LYS A 338 -9.66 22.54 -9.14
C LYS A 338 -8.82 21.33 -9.53
N VAL A 339 -7.52 21.41 -9.30
CA VAL A 339 -6.67 20.23 -9.35
C VAL A 339 -7.13 19.42 -8.14
N GLN A 340 -7.93 18.39 -8.41
CA GLN A 340 -8.18 17.35 -7.42
C GLN A 340 -6.80 16.80 -7.06
N VAL A 341 -6.35 17.14 -5.86
CA VAL A 341 -5.22 16.48 -5.24
C VAL A 341 -5.74 15.09 -4.87
N GLY A 342 -5.47 14.14 -5.76
CA GLY A 342 -5.62 12.71 -5.50
C GLY A 342 -4.63 12.22 -4.46
#